data_AF-A0A923NDP8-F1
#
_entry.id   AF-A0A923NDP8-F1
#
_cell.length_a   1.000
_cell.length_b   1.000
_cell.length_c   1.000
_cell.angle_alpha   90.00
_cell.angle_beta   90.00
_cell.angle_gamma   90.00
#
_symmetry.space_group_name_H-M   'P 1'
#
loop_
_entity.id
_entity.type
_entity.pdbx_description
1 polymer ?
#
loop_
_entity_poly.entity_id
_entity_poly.type
_entity_poly.pdbx_seq_one_letter_code
_entity_poly.pdbx_strand_id
1 'polypeptide(L)'
;MNISANRVVGESDAPEKNDGCEQLDFFTDYDARQEAQREEAEQLERERKLQEAEISIKKKFGKNAVLKGMNLEEGATAKNRNRQIGGHKA
;
A
#
# COMPACT_ATOMS: atom_id res chain seq x y z
N MET A 1 5.24 17.06 16.85
CA MET A 1 6.40 16.17 16.71
C MET A 1 6.48 15.79 15.24
N ASN A 2 7.57 16.15 14.55
CA ASN A 2 7.70 15.91 13.10
C ASN A 2 8.78 14.84 12.87
N ILE A 3 8.44 13.83 12.07
CA ILE A 3 9.39 12.81 11.61
C ILE A 3 9.63 13.08 10.12
N SER A 4 10.89 13.16 9.72
CA SER A 4 11.30 13.39 8.33
C SER A 4 12.32 12.34 7.91
N ALA A 5 12.14 11.76 6.73
CA ALA A 5 13.10 10.84 6.13
C ALA A 5 14.17 11.64 5.35
N ASN A 6 15.42 11.62 5.82
CA ASN A 6 16.51 12.40 5.19
C ASN A 6 17.26 11.63 4.09
N ARG A 7 17.18 10.30 4.03
CA ARG A 7 17.95 9.46 3.10
C ARG A 7 17.07 8.43 2.43
N VAL A 8 16.13 8.90 1.63
CA VAL A 8 15.29 8.02 0.80
C VAL A 8 16.11 7.60 -0.42
N VAL A 9 16.23 6.30 -0.63
CA VAL A 9 16.84 5.70 -1.83
C VAL A 9 15.75 5.09 -2.71
N GLY A 10 16.00 5.00 -4.01
CA GLY A 10 15.10 4.30 -4.92
C GLY A 10 15.05 2.81 -4.59
N GLU A 11 13.94 2.14 -4.91
CA GLU A 11 13.79 0.68 -4.72
C GLU A 11 14.92 -0.08 -5.43
N SER A 12 15.30 0.38 -6.63
CA SER A 12 16.40 -0.20 -7.42
C SER A 12 17.78 -0.04 -6.80
N ASP A 13 17.97 0.96 -5.92
CA ASP A 13 19.23 1.26 -5.26
C ASP A 13 19.26 0.72 -3.81
N ALA A 14 18.18 0.07 -3.37
CA ALA A 14 18.11 -0.54 -2.07
C ALA A 14 19.04 -1.76 -2.03
N PRO A 15 19.86 -1.93 -0.97
CA PRO A 15 20.69 -3.12 -0.84
C PRO A 15 19.78 -4.35 -0.76
N GLU A 16 20.13 -5.42 -1.48
CA GLU A 16 19.41 -6.68 -1.34
C GLU A 16 19.53 -7.15 0.12
N LYS A 17 18.42 -7.59 0.71
CA LYS A 17 18.39 -8.03 2.11
C LYS A 17 19.37 -9.18 2.40
N ASN A 18 19.90 -9.85 1.36
CA ASN A 18 20.76 -11.02 1.45
C ASN A 18 22.04 -10.89 0.58
N ASP A 19 22.69 -9.74 0.59
CA ASP A 19 23.95 -9.48 -0.16
C ASP A 19 25.18 -10.27 0.37
N GLY A 20 24.97 -11.33 1.15
CA GLY A 20 26.02 -12.13 1.77
C GLY A 20 25.62 -13.58 1.91
N CYS A 21 26.60 -14.48 1.79
CA CYS A 21 26.42 -15.91 2.00
C CYS A 21 25.77 -16.18 3.37
N GLU A 22 24.61 -16.83 3.37
CA GLU A 22 23.97 -17.29 4.60
C GLU A 22 24.70 -18.54 5.11
N GLN A 23 25.10 -18.53 6.39
CA GLN A 23 25.64 -19.74 7.02
C GLN A 23 24.48 -20.72 7.26
N LEU A 24 24.59 -21.92 6.70
CA LEU A 24 23.65 -22.99 6.99
C LEU A 24 23.96 -23.60 8.37
N ASP A 25 22.92 -23.83 9.16
CA ASP A 25 22.98 -24.46 10.47
C ASP A 25 22.17 -25.77 10.46
N PHE A 26 22.71 -26.78 11.12
CA PHE A 26 22.15 -28.14 11.11
C PHE A 26 20.82 -28.24 11.87
N PHE A 27 20.52 -27.28 12.75
CA PHE A 27 19.31 -27.24 13.55
C PHE A 27 18.19 -26.38 12.93
N THR A 28 18.45 -25.75 11.78
CA THR A 28 17.45 -24.93 11.09
C THR A 28 16.58 -25.79 10.16
N ASP A 29 15.27 -25.70 10.34
CA ASP A 29 14.31 -26.27 9.39
C ASP A 29 14.17 -25.35 8.17
N TYR A 30 14.92 -25.67 7.11
CA TYR A 30 14.95 -24.90 5.88
C TYR A 30 13.68 -25.03 5.04
N ASP A 31 12.93 -26.11 5.20
CA ASP A 31 11.67 -26.30 4.47
C ASP A 31 10.61 -25.38 5.05
N ALA A 32 10.46 -25.36 6.38
CA ALA A 32 9.58 -24.41 7.07
C ALA A 32 9.96 -22.95 6.82
N ARG A 33 11.27 -22.64 6.78
CA ARG A 33 11.77 -21.29 6.48
C ARG A 33 11.49 -20.86 5.04
N GLN A 34 11.53 -21.78 4.07
CA GLN A 34 11.17 -21.50 2.68
C GLN A 34 9.67 -21.26 2.51
N GLU A 35 8.82 -22.05 3.16
CA GLU A 35 7.37 -21.83 3.14
C GLU A 35 7.00 -20.45 3.70
N ALA A 36 7.56 -20.09 4.86
CA ALA A 36 7.36 -18.77 5.45
C ALA A 36 7.80 -17.62 4.53
N GLN A 37 8.96 -17.77 3.86
CA GLN A 37 9.43 -16.77 2.89
C GLN A 37 8.51 -16.64 1.67
N ARG A 38 7.95 -17.76 1.18
CA ARG A 38 6.99 -17.72 0.07
C ARG A 38 5.70 -17.03 0.47
N GLU A 39 5.17 -17.33 1.65
CA GLU A 39 3.99 -16.66 2.18
C GLU A 39 4.22 -15.15 2.36
N GLU A 40 5.38 -14.75 2.90
CA GLU A 40 5.76 -13.35 3.04
C GLU A 40 5.86 -12.66 1.66
N ALA A 41 6.52 -13.29 0.69
CA ALA A 41 6.64 -12.77 -0.66
C ALA A 41 5.27 -12.60 -1.33
N GLU A 42 4.35 -13.54 -1.15
CA GLU A 42 2.99 -13.41 -1.67
C GLU A 42 2.22 -12.25 -1.02
N GLN A 43 2.36 -12.05 0.28
CA GLN A 43 1.73 -10.93 0.98
C GLN A 43 2.27 -9.59 0.51
N LEU A 44 3.60 -9.48 0.36
CA LEU A 44 4.25 -8.28 -0.17
C LEU A 44 3.81 -7.96 -1.59
N GLU A 45 3.71 -8.98 -2.47
CA GLU A 45 3.20 -8.81 -3.84
C GLU A 45 1.74 -8.31 -3.87
N ARG A 46 0.88 -8.84 -3.00
CA ARG A 46 -0.50 -8.35 -2.86
C ARG A 46 -0.52 -6.91 -2.39
N GLU A 47 0.29 -6.55 -1.41
CA GLU A 47 0.37 -5.18 -0.90
C GLU A 47 0.88 -4.21 -1.97
N ARG A 48 1.94 -4.58 -2.71
CA ARG A 48 2.49 -3.76 -3.80
C ARG A 48 1.45 -3.46 -4.87
N LYS A 49 0.67 -4.46 -5.29
CA LYS A 49 -0.43 -4.29 -6.26
C LYS A 49 -1.49 -3.32 -5.77
N LEU A 50 -1.84 -3.36 -4.47
CA LEU A 50 -2.78 -2.42 -3.88
C LEU A 50 -2.23 -0.99 -3.87
N GLN A 51 -0.96 -0.81 -3.51
CA GLN A 51 -0.31 0.51 -3.51
C GLN A 51 -0.21 1.08 -4.92
N GLU A 52 0.17 0.27 -5.91
CA GLU A 52 0.20 0.69 -7.33
C GLU A 52 -1.19 1.09 -7.83
N ALA A 53 -2.22 0.30 -7.50
CA ALA A 53 -3.59 0.62 -7.83
C ALA A 53 -4.01 1.97 -7.21
N GLU A 54 -3.71 2.20 -5.93
CA GLU A 54 -4.00 3.46 -5.25
C GLU A 54 -3.30 4.65 -5.92
N ILE A 55 -2.01 4.52 -6.24
CA ILE A 55 -1.24 5.55 -6.95
C ILE A 55 -1.85 5.82 -8.32
N SER A 56 -2.24 4.78 -9.07
CA SER A 56 -2.86 4.92 -10.39
C SER A 56 -4.19 5.70 -10.32
N ILE A 57 -5.00 5.42 -9.29
CA ILE A 57 -6.28 6.12 -9.03
C ILE A 57 -6.00 7.58 -8.68
N LYS A 58 -5.05 7.84 -7.77
CA LYS A 58 -4.64 9.20 -7.37
C LYS A 58 -4.08 10.00 -8.55
N LYS A 59 -3.30 9.38 -9.45
CA LYS A 59 -2.77 10.02 -10.67
C LYS A 59 -3.86 10.38 -11.66
N LYS A 60 -4.84 9.49 -11.88
CA LYS A 60 -5.92 9.71 -12.87
C LYS A 60 -6.99 10.68 -12.39
N PHE A 61 -7.35 10.65 -11.10
CA PHE A 61 -8.53 11.35 -10.57
C PHE A 61 -8.20 12.36 -9.46
N GLY A 62 -6.91 12.56 -9.16
CA GLY A 62 -6.40 13.50 -8.17
C GLY A 62 -6.31 12.94 -6.75
N LYS A 63 -5.69 13.70 -5.82
CA LYS A 63 -5.38 13.23 -4.46
C LYS A 63 -6.58 12.76 -3.61
N ASN A 64 -7.78 13.27 -3.90
CA ASN A 64 -9.02 12.95 -3.17
C ASN A 64 -9.85 11.86 -3.88
N ALA A 65 -9.30 11.19 -4.89
CA ALA A 65 -10.01 10.22 -5.71
C ALA A 65 -10.59 9.04 -4.90
N VAL A 66 -9.78 8.45 -4.01
CA VAL A 66 -10.20 7.32 -3.18
C VAL A 66 -11.35 7.73 -2.25
N LEU A 67 -11.20 8.85 -1.55
CA LEU A 67 -12.23 9.40 -0.67
C LEU A 67 -13.53 9.71 -1.44
N LYS A 68 -13.42 10.29 -2.65
CA LYS A 68 -14.59 10.54 -3.50
C LYS A 68 -15.23 9.24 -4.00
N GLY A 69 -14.44 8.22 -4.33
CA GLY A 69 -14.92 6.91 -4.73
C GLY A 69 -15.77 6.24 -3.64
N MET A 70 -15.28 6.22 -2.40
CA MET A 70 -16.04 5.67 -1.25
C MET A 70 -17.35 6.40 -1.01
N ASN A 71 -17.41 7.71 -1.27
CA ASN A 71 -18.64 8.50 -1.16
C ASN A 71 -19.70 8.16 -2.23
N LEU A 72 -19.34 7.37 -3.26
CA LEU A 72 -20.21 6.95 -4.35
C LEU A 72 -20.64 5.49 -4.24
N GLU A 73 -20.12 4.75 -3.26
CA GLU A 73 -20.48 3.37 -2.96
C GLU A 73 -21.95 3.25 -2.50
N GLU A 74 -22.58 2.11 -2.78
CA GLU A 74 -23.96 1.86 -2.36
C GLU A 74 -24.06 1.89 -0.82
N GLY A 75 -24.94 2.75 -0.29
CA GLY A 75 -25.09 2.99 1.15
C GLY A 75 -24.37 4.23 1.68
N ALA A 76 -23.51 4.88 0.89
CA ALA A 76 -22.85 6.12 1.30
C ALA A 76 -23.83 7.31 1.36
N THR A 77 -23.89 8.00 2.51
CA THR A 77 -24.83 9.12 2.74
C THR A 77 -24.31 10.48 2.27
N ALA A 78 -23.04 10.56 1.87
CA ALA A 78 -22.36 11.81 1.52
C ALA A 78 -23.04 12.57 0.37
N LYS A 79 -23.51 11.85 -0.67
CA LYS A 79 -24.27 12.44 -1.80
C LYS A 79 -25.60 13.06 -1.33
N ASN A 80 -26.34 12.36 -0.49
CA ASN A 80 -27.63 12.82 0.04
C ASN A 80 -27.45 14.03 0.95
N ARG A 81 -26.46 13.98 1.86
CA ARG A 81 -26.11 15.10 2.74
C ARG A 81 -25.68 16.35 1.95
N ASN A 82 -24.83 16.19 0.94
CA ASN A 82 -24.35 17.32 0.13
C ASN A 82 -25.50 17.98 -0.66
N ARG A 83 -26.50 17.21 -1.11
CA ARG A 83 -27.73 17.78 -1.71
C ARG A 83 -28.58 18.54 -0.68
N GLN A 84 -28.71 18.02 0.53
CA GLN A 84 -29.53 18.62 1.59
C GLN A 84 -28.92 19.91 2.16
N ILE A 85 -27.59 19.96 2.36
CA ILE A 85 -26.89 21.11 2.95
C ILE A 85 -26.44 22.10 1.87
N GLY A 86 -25.98 21.60 0.72
CA GLY A 86 -25.39 22.42 -0.34
C GLY A 86 -26.38 23.12 -1.27
N GLY A 87 -27.68 22.86 -1.14
CA GLY A 87 -28.73 23.47 -1.98
C GLY A 87 -29.01 24.95 -1.67
N HIS A 88 -28.48 25.49 -0.58
CA HIS A 88 -28.63 26.92 -0.24
C HIS A 88 -27.38 27.71 -0.65
N LYS A 89 -27.26 27.96 -1.97
CA LYS A 89 -26.58 29.10 -2.64
C LYS A 89 -26.31 28.72 -4.09
N ALA A 90 -27.35 28.84 -4.92
CA ALA A 90 -27.21 29.25 -6.31
C ALA A 90 -27.46 30.76 -6.37
#